data_AF-A0A139I073-F1
#
_entry.id   AF-A0A139I073-F1
#
_cell.length_a   1.000
_cell.length_b   1.000
_cell.length_c   1.000
_cell.angle_alpha   90.00
_cell.angle_beta   90.00
_cell.angle_gamma   90.00
#
_symmetry.space_group_name_H-M   'P 1'
#
loop_
_entity.id
_entity.type
_entity.pdbx_description
1 polymer ?
#
loop_
_entity_poly.entity_id
_entity_poly.type
_entity_poly.pdbx_seq_one_letter_code
_entity_poly.pdbx_strand_id
1 'polypeptide(L)'
;MSQSGDRPSTPLGVAKAFLAGIKSRDVAAMRALVHADATACLIREQVPRHFEVLDIIESADSEMDEYSYDEVEHVDDDYAIVWTPYEFVEDGK
;
A
#
# COMPACT_ATOMS: atom_id res chain seq x y z
N MET A 1 3.36 23.39 18.20
CA MET A 1 3.79 23.30 16.79
C MET A 1 4.09 21.85 16.51
N SER A 2 3.07 21.07 16.11
CA SER A 2 3.28 19.69 15.67
C SER A 2 3.80 19.71 14.24
N GLN A 3 4.89 18.99 14.02
CA GLN A 3 5.46 18.76 12.70
C GLN A 3 4.39 18.11 11.81
N SER A 4 4.02 18.80 10.73
CA SER A 4 3.39 18.15 9.58
C SER A 4 4.43 17.20 9.01
N GLY A 5 4.35 15.91 9.33
CA GLY A 5 5.07 14.90 8.57
C GLY A 5 4.70 15.09 7.11
N ASP A 6 5.68 15.33 6.25
CA ASP A 6 5.48 15.63 4.83
C ASP A 6 4.53 14.59 4.24
N ARG A 7 3.34 15.04 3.82
CA ARG A 7 2.48 14.18 3.01
C ARG A 7 3.26 13.87 1.73
N PRO A 8 3.27 12.63 1.27
CA PRO A 8 3.85 12.31 -0.02
C PRO A 8 3.21 13.18 -1.10
N SER A 9 4.04 13.81 -1.93
CA SER A 9 3.62 14.74 -2.99
C SER A 9 3.61 14.12 -4.38
N THR A 10 4.01 12.84 -4.50
CA THR A 10 4.01 12.07 -5.76
C THR A 10 3.21 10.78 -5.61
N PRO A 11 2.65 10.23 -6.70
CA PRO A 11 1.97 8.93 -6.67
C PRO A 11 2.86 7.81 -6.13
N LEU A 12 4.14 7.75 -6.55
CA LEU A 12 5.08 6.78 -6.01
C LEU A 12 5.30 6.97 -4.50
N GLY A 13 5.35 8.22 -4.04
CA GLY A 13 5.45 8.54 -2.62
C GLY A 13 4.24 8.04 -1.82
N VAL A 14 3.03 8.19 -2.37
CA VAL A 14 1.80 7.67 -1.75
C VAL A 14 1.84 6.15 -1.66
N ALA A 15 2.23 5.47 -2.75
CA ALA A 15 2.38 4.02 -2.78
C ALA A 15 3.40 3.53 -1.74
N LYS A 16 4.60 4.15 -1.67
CA LYS A 16 5.63 3.80 -0.68
C LYS A 16 5.18 4.05 0.75
N ALA A 17 4.47 5.14 1.00
CA ALA A 17 3.91 5.45 2.32
C ALA A 17 2.84 4.42 2.72
N PHE A 18 2.03 3.95 1.77
CA PHE A 18 1.06 2.89 2.01
C PHE A 18 1.74 1.58 2.38
N LEU A 19 2.72 1.11 1.59
CA LEU A 19 3.51 -0.10 1.89
C LEU A 19 4.23 -0.02 3.24
N ALA A 20 4.80 1.14 3.58
CA ALA A 20 5.41 1.37 4.88
C ALA A 20 4.38 1.26 6.02
N GLY A 21 3.14 1.72 5.79
CA GLY A 21 2.02 1.58 6.72
C GLY A 21 1.61 0.13 6.97
N ILE A 22 1.71 -0.74 5.96
CA ILE A 22 1.48 -2.20 6.12
C ILE A 22 2.51 -2.76 7.09
N LYS A 23 3.80 -2.50 6.82
CA LYS A 23 4.93 -2.95 7.65
C LYS A 23 4.82 -2.47 9.11
N SER A 24 4.41 -1.22 9.32
CA SER A 24 4.24 -0.65 10.67
C SER A 24 2.87 -0.94 11.31
N ARG A 25 1.97 -1.64 10.59
CA ARG A 25 0.56 -1.84 10.96
C ARG A 25 -0.16 -0.53 11.34
N ASP A 26 0.19 0.58 10.71
CA ASP A 26 -0.43 1.89 10.98
C ASP A 26 -1.67 2.09 10.12
N VAL A 27 -2.78 1.51 10.56
CA VAL A 27 -4.09 1.59 9.88
C VAL A 27 -4.57 3.03 9.71
N ALA A 28 -4.28 3.90 10.68
CA ALA A 28 -4.71 5.30 10.61
C ALA A 28 -3.95 6.07 9.52
N ALA A 29 -2.64 5.85 9.40
CA ALA A 29 -1.83 6.42 8.34
C ALA A 29 -2.26 5.91 6.96
N MET A 30 -2.52 4.61 6.82
CA MET A 30 -2.99 4.03 5.56
C MET A 30 -4.37 4.56 5.16
N ARG A 31 -5.32 4.66 6.10
CA ARG A 31 -6.65 5.28 5.87
C ARG A 31 -6.55 6.69 5.31
N ALA A 32 -5.55 7.46 5.73
CA ALA A 32 -5.34 8.83 5.25
C ALA A 32 -4.80 8.91 3.80
N LEU A 33 -4.29 7.80 3.25
CA LEU A 33 -3.73 7.70 1.90
C LEU A 33 -4.71 7.16 0.86
N VAL A 34 -5.80 6.52 1.30
CA VAL A 34 -6.76 5.85 0.41
C VAL A 34 -8.08 6.60 0.33
N HIS A 35 -8.70 6.57 -0.85
CA HIS A 35 -10.08 7.04 -0.99
C HIS A 35 -11.03 6.13 -0.19
N ALA A 36 -12.16 6.66 0.28
CA ALA A 36 -13.12 5.89 1.07
C ALA A 36 -13.69 4.68 0.31
N ASP A 37 -13.76 4.77 -1.02
CA ASP A 37 -14.22 3.72 -1.93
C ASP A 37 -13.07 2.96 -2.62
N ALA A 38 -11.84 3.05 -2.08
CA ALA A 38 -10.69 2.36 -2.66
C ALA A 38 -10.79 0.85 -2.44
N THR A 39 -10.65 0.08 -3.51
CA THR A 39 -10.64 -1.39 -3.48
C THR A 39 -9.25 -1.93 -3.78
N ALA A 40 -8.95 -3.11 -3.24
CA ALA A 40 -7.74 -3.85 -3.55
C ALA A 40 -8.08 -5.23 -4.12
N CYS A 41 -7.17 -5.72 -4.96
CA CYS A 41 -7.24 -7.07 -5.52
C CYS A 41 -5.90 -7.78 -5.31
N LEU A 42 -5.95 -8.91 -4.62
CA LEU A 42 -4.83 -9.83 -4.48
C LEU A 42 -5.10 -11.05 -5.36
N ILE A 43 -4.17 -11.34 -6.27
CA ILE A 43 -4.22 -12.55 -7.08
C ILE A 43 -3.21 -13.53 -6.49
N ARG A 44 -3.71 -14.61 -5.87
CA ARG A 44 -2.88 -15.69 -5.32
C ARG A 44 -3.34 -17.02 -5.92
N GLU A 45 -2.40 -17.84 -6.39
CA GLU A 45 -2.70 -19.14 -7.02
C GLU A 45 -3.71 -19.03 -8.18
N GLN A 46 -3.63 -17.97 -8.99
CA GLN A 46 -4.57 -17.67 -10.08
C GLN A 46 -6.01 -17.38 -9.64
N VAL A 47 -6.24 -17.15 -8.34
CA VAL A 47 -7.55 -16.81 -7.79
C VAL A 47 -7.56 -15.34 -7.38
N PRO A 48 -8.38 -14.49 -8.02
CA PRO A 48 -8.52 -13.09 -7.62
C PRO A 48 -9.35 -13.00 -6.33
N ARG A 49 -8.88 -12.20 -5.38
CA ARG A 49 -9.57 -11.86 -4.13
C ARG A 49 -9.71 -10.35 -4.07
N HIS A 50 -10.94 -9.86 -3.99
CA HIS A 50 -11.26 -8.44 -3.87
C HIS A 50 -11.61 -8.13 -2.42
N PHE A 51 -11.13 -7.01 -1.92
CA PHE A 51 -11.37 -6.56 -0.55
C PHE A 51 -11.29 -5.04 -0.49
N GLU A 52 -11.92 -4.47 0.53
CA GLU A 52 -11.62 -3.11 0.93
C GLU A 52 -10.16 -3.08 1.38
N VAL A 53 -9.41 -2.08 0.94
CA VAL A 53 -7.93 -2.04 0.99
C VAL A 53 -7.34 -2.35 2.38
N LEU A 54 -8.11 -2.15 3.45
CA LEU A 54 -7.65 -2.24 4.84
C LEU A 54 -8.09 -3.50 5.57
N ASP A 55 -9.08 -4.25 5.05
CA ASP A 55 -9.66 -5.42 5.73
C ASP A 55 -8.64 -6.55 5.91
N ILE A 56 -7.68 -6.69 4.98
CA ILE A 56 -6.62 -7.70 5.07
C ILE A 56 -5.64 -7.40 6.19
N ILE A 57 -5.32 -6.13 6.42
CA ILE A 57 -4.27 -5.77 7.38
C ILE A 57 -4.81 -5.83 8.80
N GLU A 58 -6.07 -5.43 9.00
CA GLU A 58 -6.75 -5.54 10.29
C GLU A 58 -6.94 -7.00 10.74
N SER A 59 -6.97 -7.95 9.79
CA SER A 59 -7.16 -9.39 10.06
C SER A 59 -5.87 -10.22 10.05
N ALA A 60 -4.71 -9.61 9.82
CA ALA A 60 -3.44 -10.32 9.73
C ALA A 60 -2.83 -10.59 11.11
N ASP A 61 -2.67 -11.88 11.44
CA ASP A 61 -1.99 -12.33 12.67
C ASP A 61 -0.45 -12.33 12.51
N SER A 62 0.06 -12.55 11.30
CA SER A 62 1.49 -12.70 10.96
C SER A 62 2.19 -11.36 10.70
N GLU A 63 3.50 -11.26 10.96
CA GLU A 63 4.28 -10.08 10.52
C GLU A 63 4.36 -10.07 9.00
N MET A 64 4.01 -8.94 8.39
CA MET A 64 3.99 -8.76 6.93
C MET A 64 5.01 -7.70 6.56
N ASP A 65 5.97 -8.10 5.73
CA ASP A 65 6.98 -7.24 5.15
C ASP A 65 6.74 -7.14 3.65
N GLU A 66 6.71 -5.92 3.13
CA GLU A 66 6.57 -5.65 1.70
C GLU A 66 7.77 -4.86 1.19
N TYR A 67 8.37 -5.36 0.11
CA TYR A 67 9.51 -4.74 -0.56
C TYR A 67 9.13 -4.44 -2.00
N SER A 68 9.19 -3.18 -2.41
CA SER A 68 9.05 -2.76 -3.81
C SER A 68 10.42 -2.53 -4.43
N TYR A 69 10.53 -2.76 -5.74
CA TYR A 69 11.75 -2.57 -6.53
C TYR A 69 11.38 -2.16 -7.95
N ASP A 70 12.31 -1.48 -8.66
CA ASP A 70 12.13 -1.04 -10.05
C ASP A 70 10.81 -0.29 -10.29
N GLU A 71 10.46 0.63 -9.38
CA GLU A 71 9.15 1.28 -9.44
C GLU A 71 9.05 2.25 -10.61
N VAL A 72 7.92 2.20 -11.30
CA VAL A 72 7.60 3.07 -12.44
C VAL A 72 6.32 3.82 -12.13
N GLU A 73 6.38 5.15 -12.20
CA GLU A 73 5.20 6.00 -12.14
C GLU A 73 4.86 6.55 -13.53
N HIS A 74 3.58 6.49 -13.88
CA HIS A 74 3.00 7.12 -15.05
C HIS A 74 1.88 8.06 -14.59
N VAL A 75 2.02 9.34 -14.90
CA VAL A 75 1.04 10.38 -14.54
C VAL A 75 0.33 10.86 -15.81
N ASP A 76 -1.00 10.90 -15.75
CA ASP A 76 -1.89 11.37 -16.80
C ASP A 76 -2.93 12.31 -16.19
N ASP A 77 -2.61 13.61 -16.20
CA ASP A 77 -3.37 14.68 -15.54
C ASP A 77 -3.70 14.35 -14.08
N ASP A 78 -4.98 14.05 -13.80
CA ASP A 78 -5.51 13.78 -12.47
C ASP A 78 -5.36 12.30 -12.05
N TYR A 79 -4.88 11.45 -12.97
CA TYR A 79 -4.69 10.02 -12.73
C TYR A 79 -3.21 9.65 -12.72
N ALA A 80 -2.88 8.62 -11.94
CA ALA A 80 -1.55 8.05 -11.95
C ALA A 80 -1.61 6.53 -11.77
N ILE A 81 -0.66 5.85 -12.39
CA ILE A 81 -0.41 4.42 -12.20
C ILE A 81 1.00 4.29 -11.66
N VAL A 82 1.12 3.60 -10.52
CA VAL A 82 2.41 3.14 -10.00
C VAL A 82 2.48 1.65 -10.23
N TRP A 83 3.51 1.22 -10.96
CA TRP A 83 3.82 -0.19 -11.17
C TRP A 83 5.11 -0.53 -10.44
N THR A 84 5.09 -1.63 -9.69
CA THR A 84 6.27 -2.15 -9.03
C THR A 84 6.17 -3.66 -8.94
N PRO A 85 7.22 -4.39 -9.34
CA PRO A 85 7.51 -5.68 -8.77
C PRO A 85 7.56 -5.55 -7.23
N TYR A 86 7.04 -6.54 -6.51
CA TYR A 86 7.10 -6.54 -5.06
C TYR A 86 7.35 -7.95 -4.52
N GLU A 87 8.01 -8.00 -3.36
CA GLU A 87 8.16 -9.19 -2.54
C GLU A 87 7.28 -9.04 -1.30
N PHE A 88 6.52 -10.09 -1.04
CA PHE A 88 5.70 -10.22 0.16
C PHE A 88 6.30 -11.30 1.04
N VAL A 89 6.71 -10.90 2.24
CA VAL A 89 7.37 -11.77 3.21
C VAL A 89 6.48 -11.89 4.44
N GLU A 90 6.13 -13.11 4.81
CA GLU A 90 5.28 -13.42 5.96
C GLU A 90 6.11 -14.12 7.04
N ASP A 91 6.21 -13.54 8.24
CA ASP A 91 7.05 -14.05 9.34
C ASP A 91 8.52 -14.31 8.91
N GLY A 92 9.05 -13.44 8.04
CA GLY A 92 10.41 -13.54 7.52
C GLY A 92 10.61 -14.61 6.44
N LYS A 93 9.53 -15.13 5.83
CA LYS A 93 9.56 -16.17 4.80
C LYS A 93 8.85 -15.78 3.50
#